data_AF-A0A971QR93-F1
#
_entry.id   AF-A0A971QR93-F1
#
_cell.length_a   1.000
_cell.length_b   1.000
_cell.length_c   1.000
_cell.angle_alpha   90.00
_cell.angle_beta   90.00
_cell.angle_gamma   90.00
#
_symmetry.space_group_name_H-M   'P 1'
#
loop_
_entity.id
_entity.type
_entity.pdbx_description
1 polymer ?
#
loop_
_entity_poly.entity_id
_entity_poly.type
_entity_poly.pdbx_seq_one_letter_code
_entity_poly.pdbx_strand_id
1 'polypeptide(L)'
;MAQKLYIFGIGGTGSRVIKSLSMLLAAGCRLANGFDTVVPVIIDPDTGNGDLDRTKDILRLYQQIRNQVDHPDGFFAQEMKTIHELADHGAAINPDFFQFRLTGVDGNSFRKYIGFDELGNKRDPGEDDRHFIRLLWSEANLDADISVGFKGNPHMGSVVLNQFTASEDFRRFGQTFAPGDAVFIINSIFGGTGAAGFPLLLKNLRGNSDLPHRVHVKETPIGAITYLPYFSLNRQEEINSETFEEKAKIAIDYYNRTIISQNKVNALYLVGNKSNTNVINYAVGGKEQKNNAHFLELAGALAIMDFCRNTSLHGVSDGRAVNGTRVKEFGIENETETVGFGDLNLDDVKSLSGPLTKYRLFTEYLDKGLPRALGVSRWTRSNIRLVPRSNNSLLDKSYFNSVEYNLQVKAFNAYFSEWIRELGDNKPAFVPFREVTADTALNLVRGTTPKGNLSFRALDAENCRLIARDELRGSAERKHTTLVKLFGRSTEKVLSDKELIIR
;
A
#
# COMPACT_ATOMS: atom_id res chain seq x y z
N MET A 1 2.69 -19.82 15.02
CA MET A 1 2.70 -19.91 13.54
C MET A 1 2.70 -18.48 13.01
N ALA A 2 3.51 -18.18 11.99
CA ALA A 2 3.53 -16.86 11.38
C ALA A 2 2.17 -16.55 10.75
N GLN A 3 1.56 -15.42 11.11
CA GLN A 3 0.24 -15.02 10.61
C GLN A 3 0.41 -14.13 9.37
N LYS A 4 -0.51 -14.28 8.42
CA LYS A 4 -0.52 -13.49 7.19
C LYS A 4 -1.68 -12.49 7.21
N LEU A 5 -1.42 -11.28 6.74
CA LEU A 5 -2.47 -10.31 6.43
C LEU A 5 -2.63 -10.22 4.92
N TYR A 6 -3.78 -10.66 4.41
CA TYR A 6 -4.16 -10.49 3.01
C TYR A 6 -4.81 -9.13 2.83
N ILE A 7 -4.24 -8.28 1.98
CA ILE A 7 -4.72 -6.91 1.76
C ILE A 7 -5.27 -6.80 0.35
N PHE A 8 -6.60 -6.68 0.21
CA PHE A 8 -7.26 -6.50 -1.08
C PHE A 8 -7.44 -5.00 -1.37
N GLY A 9 -6.64 -4.46 -2.29
CA GLY A 9 -6.77 -3.10 -2.80
C GLY A 9 -7.64 -3.06 -4.04
N ILE A 10 -8.83 -2.46 -3.97
CA ILE A 10 -9.79 -2.42 -5.08
C ILE A 10 -9.73 -1.06 -5.80
N GLY A 11 -9.35 -1.09 -7.08
CA GLY A 11 -9.14 0.06 -7.95
C GLY A 11 -7.93 0.92 -7.55
N GLY A 12 -7.73 2.02 -8.27
CA GLY A 12 -6.58 2.93 -8.06
C GLY A 12 -6.39 3.43 -6.62
N THR A 13 -7.47 3.73 -5.88
CA THR A 13 -7.34 4.10 -4.45
C THR A 13 -6.77 2.95 -3.62
N GLY A 14 -7.17 1.71 -3.88
CA GLY A 14 -6.60 0.52 -3.25
C GLY A 14 -5.09 0.41 -3.49
N SER A 15 -4.67 0.58 -4.74
CA SER A 15 -3.24 0.60 -5.14
C SER A 15 -2.46 1.68 -4.37
N ARG A 16 -2.97 2.91 -4.30
CA ARG A 16 -2.29 4.03 -3.65
C ARG A 16 -2.16 3.89 -2.13
N VAL A 17 -3.09 3.21 -1.47
CA VAL A 17 -2.96 2.87 -0.04
C VAL A 17 -1.91 1.78 0.17
N ILE A 18 -1.89 0.74 -0.67
CA ILE A 18 -0.85 -0.30 -0.64
C ILE A 18 0.54 0.30 -0.89
N LYS A 19 0.66 1.27 -1.82
CA LYS A 19 1.87 2.08 -2.02
C LYS A 19 2.30 2.75 -0.71
N SER A 20 1.39 3.47 -0.04
CA SER A 20 1.69 4.17 1.22
C SER A 20 2.10 3.19 2.33
N LEU A 21 1.40 2.06 2.48
CA LEU A 21 1.79 1.01 3.42
C LEU A 21 3.20 0.48 3.12
N SER A 22 3.54 0.25 1.86
CA SER A 22 4.86 -0.25 1.45
C SER A 22 5.98 0.72 1.83
N MET A 23 5.75 2.04 1.72
CA MET A 23 6.69 3.06 2.19
C MET A 23 6.87 3.02 3.70
N LEU A 24 5.79 2.83 4.47
CA LEU A 24 5.87 2.70 5.93
C LEU A 24 6.64 1.46 6.35
N LEU A 25 6.34 0.31 5.74
CA LEU A 25 7.03 -0.95 6.03
C LEU A 25 8.53 -0.88 5.67
N ALA A 26 8.88 -0.21 4.58
CA ALA A 26 10.26 0.03 4.19
C ALA A 26 11.00 0.89 5.21
N ALA A 27 10.31 1.93 5.73
CA ALA A 27 10.81 2.79 6.79
C ALA A 27 10.99 2.09 8.15
N GLY A 28 10.44 0.88 8.30
CA GLY A 28 10.57 0.05 9.48
C GLY A 28 9.34 0.04 10.39
N CYS A 29 8.20 0.55 9.94
CA CYS A 29 6.92 0.25 10.58
C CYS A 29 6.65 -1.27 10.47
N ARG A 30 5.99 -1.84 11.48
CA ARG A 30 5.63 -3.26 11.49
C ARG A 30 4.17 -3.45 11.86
N LEU A 31 3.57 -4.51 11.33
CA LEU A 31 2.26 -4.94 11.81
C LEU A 31 2.40 -5.57 13.20
N ALA A 32 1.39 -5.33 14.04
CA ALA A 32 1.34 -5.85 15.40
C ALA A 32 0.81 -7.30 15.44
N ASN A 33 0.83 -7.91 16.63
CA ASN A 33 0.16 -9.17 16.94
C ASN A 33 0.57 -10.39 16.09
N GLY A 34 1.81 -10.42 15.57
CA GLY A 34 2.37 -11.59 14.89
C GLY A 34 1.98 -11.73 13.42
N PHE A 35 1.42 -10.67 12.81
CA PHE A 35 1.29 -10.57 11.35
C PHE A 35 2.66 -10.35 10.70
N ASP A 36 3.41 -11.44 10.51
CA ASP A 36 4.79 -11.42 10.02
C ASP A 36 4.89 -11.22 8.50
N THR A 37 3.83 -11.57 7.75
CA THR A 37 3.80 -11.51 6.29
C THR A 37 2.60 -10.73 5.79
N VAL A 38 2.84 -9.77 4.88
CA VAL A 38 1.82 -9.03 4.14
C VAL A 38 1.65 -9.64 2.76
N VAL A 39 0.40 -9.88 2.36
CA VAL A 39 0.04 -10.42 1.05
C VAL A 39 -0.86 -9.42 0.31
N PRO A 40 -0.29 -8.47 -0.45
CA PRO A 40 -1.08 -7.50 -1.18
C PRO A 40 -1.68 -8.13 -2.45
N VAL A 41 -2.95 -7.82 -2.68
CA VAL A 41 -3.73 -8.29 -3.82
C VAL A 41 -4.49 -7.09 -4.40
N ILE A 42 -4.11 -6.66 -5.60
CA ILE A 42 -4.70 -5.49 -6.26
C ILE A 42 -5.75 -5.96 -7.26
N ILE A 43 -6.98 -5.47 -7.12
CA ILE A 43 -8.09 -5.75 -8.04
C ILE A 43 -8.37 -4.46 -8.81
N ASP A 44 -7.76 -4.34 -9.98
CA ASP A 44 -8.02 -3.23 -10.90
C ASP A 44 -8.22 -3.78 -12.31
N PRO A 45 -9.41 -3.57 -12.93
CA PRO A 45 -9.64 -3.94 -14.33
C PRO A 45 -8.74 -3.14 -15.29
N ASP A 46 -8.33 -1.93 -14.93
CA ASP A 46 -7.45 -1.10 -15.74
C ASP A 46 -5.99 -1.54 -15.62
N THR A 47 -5.60 -2.48 -16.47
CA THR A 47 -4.23 -3.02 -16.53
C THR A 47 -3.21 -1.97 -16.99
N GLY A 48 -3.64 -0.90 -17.66
CA GLY A 48 -2.77 0.19 -18.12
C GLY A 48 -2.62 1.31 -17.10
N ASN A 49 -3.24 1.21 -15.92
CA ASN A 49 -3.32 2.26 -14.93
C ASN A 49 -1.94 2.68 -14.38
N GLY A 50 -1.62 3.97 -14.45
CA GLY A 50 -0.32 4.50 -14.01
C GLY A 50 -0.05 4.33 -12.51
N ASP A 51 -1.08 4.48 -11.65
CA ASP A 51 -0.98 4.24 -10.21
C ASP A 51 -0.77 2.76 -9.88
N LEU A 52 -1.43 1.86 -10.61
CA LEU A 52 -1.23 0.41 -10.48
C LEU A 52 0.22 0.02 -10.83
N ASP A 53 0.70 0.44 -12.01
CA ASP A 53 2.06 0.13 -12.47
C ASP A 53 3.11 0.65 -11.50
N ARG A 54 2.97 1.91 -11.05
CA ARG A 54 3.85 2.51 -10.04
C ARG A 54 3.84 1.69 -8.74
N THR A 55 2.67 1.24 -8.29
CA THR A 55 2.53 0.45 -7.06
C THR A 55 3.19 -0.93 -7.23
N LYS A 56 2.97 -1.62 -8.35
CA LYS A 56 3.60 -2.92 -8.66
C LYS A 56 5.12 -2.81 -8.69
N ASP A 57 5.67 -1.73 -9.27
CA ASP A 57 7.11 -1.50 -9.31
C ASP A 57 7.70 -1.27 -7.91
N ILE A 58 7.02 -0.49 -7.05
CA ILE A 58 7.40 -0.28 -5.65
C ILE A 58 7.37 -1.59 -4.85
N LEU A 59 6.34 -2.41 -5.01
CA LEU A 59 6.23 -3.71 -4.35
C LEU A 59 7.33 -4.67 -4.82
N ARG A 60 7.63 -4.70 -6.13
CA ARG A 60 8.76 -5.48 -6.69
C ARG A 60 10.08 -5.06 -6.07
N LEU A 61 10.36 -3.76 -6.04
CA LEU A 61 11.59 -3.20 -5.46
C LEU A 61 11.68 -3.50 -3.95
N TYR A 62 10.56 -3.39 -3.23
CA TYR A 62 10.48 -3.77 -1.82
C TYR A 62 10.91 -5.23 -1.63
N GLN A 63 10.32 -6.17 -2.39
CA GLN A 63 10.67 -7.59 -2.30
C GLN A 63 12.14 -7.84 -2.68
N GLN A 64 12.65 -7.19 -3.73
CA GLN A 64 14.04 -7.35 -4.18
C GLN A 64 15.05 -6.93 -3.09
N ILE A 65 14.79 -5.80 -2.42
CA ILE A 65 15.62 -5.31 -1.31
C ILE A 65 15.45 -6.21 -0.10
N ARG A 66 14.20 -6.48 0.32
CA ARG A 66 13.87 -7.32 1.48
C ARG A 66 14.50 -8.72 1.40
N ASN A 67 14.52 -9.31 0.21
CA ASN A 67 15.12 -10.63 -0.04
C ASN A 67 16.65 -10.59 -0.09
N GLN A 68 17.29 -9.42 -0.05
CA GLN A 68 18.74 -9.26 0.04
C GLN A 68 19.22 -8.79 1.42
N VAL A 69 18.32 -8.63 2.38
CA VAL A 69 18.64 -8.29 3.77
C VAL A 69 18.53 -9.53 4.64
N ASP A 70 19.63 -9.91 5.27
CA ASP A 70 19.68 -11.02 6.20
C ASP A 70 19.21 -10.60 7.60
N HIS A 71 18.35 -11.43 8.21
CA HIS A 71 17.71 -11.18 9.51
C HIS A 71 17.28 -9.72 9.74
N PRO A 72 16.32 -9.18 8.94
CA PRO A 72 16.00 -7.77 8.99
C PRO A 72 15.26 -7.37 10.28
N ASP A 73 15.85 -6.43 11.02
CA ASP A 73 15.40 -5.96 12.33
C ASP A 73 14.89 -4.51 12.32
N GLY A 74 15.13 -3.73 11.25
CA GLY A 74 14.71 -2.33 11.09
C GLY A 74 14.02 -2.03 9.77
N PHE A 75 14.71 -1.33 8.87
CA PHE A 75 14.20 -1.04 7.52
C PHE A 75 13.94 -2.32 6.74
N PHE A 76 12.88 -2.30 5.90
CA PHE A 76 12.46 -3.45 5.10
C PHE A 76 12.41 -4.74 5.94
N ALA A 77 11.74 -4.71 7.09
CA ALA A 77 11.73 -5.89 7.95
C ALA A 77 10.47 -6.75 7.81
N GLN A 78 9.33 -6.14 7.56
CA GLN A 78 8.08 -6.83 7.27
C GLN A 78 8.26 -7.73 6.04
N GLU A 79 7.87 -9.00 6.13
CA GLU A 79 7.87 -9.86 4.95
C GLU A 79 6.69 -9.49 4.03
N MET A 80 6.92 -9.54 2.72
CA MET A 80 5.89 -9.32 1.72
C MET A 80 6.00 -10.39 0.64
N LYS A 81 4.89 -11.07 0.39
CA LYS A 81 4.80 -12.16 -0.59
C LYS A 81 3.52 -12.03 -1.41
N THR A 82 3.55 -12.53 -2.63
CA THR A 82 2.37 -12.72 -3.46
C THR A 82 1.67 -14.03 -3.13
N ILE A 83 0.40 -14.15 -3.52
CA ILE A 83 -0.33 -15.43 -3.45
C ILE A 83 0.41 -16.52 -4.24
N HIS A 84 1.01 -16.16 -5.38
CA HIS A 84 1.75 -17.08 -6.24
C HIS A 84 3.00 -17.64 -5.55
N GLU A 85 3.82 -16.79 -4.92
CA GLU A 85 5.00 -17.24 -4.16
C GLU A 85 4.61 -18.17 -3.01
N LEU A 86 3.48 -17.89 -2.34
CA LEU A 86 2.97 -18.74 -1.27
C LEU A 86 2.45 -20.09 -1.78
N ALA A 87 1.75 -20.10 -2.92
CA ALA A 87 1.12 -21.30 -3.48
C ALA A 87 2.15 -22.24 -4.15
N ASP A 88 3.09 -21.66 -4.91
CA ASP A 88 4.06 -22.43 -5.70
C ASP A 88 5.36 -22.69 -4.93
N HIS A 89 5.49 -22.15 -3.71
CA HIS A 89 6.74 -22.12 -2.94
C HIS A 89 7.93 -21.55 -3.75
N GLY A 90 7.62 -20.64 -4.68
CA GLY A 90 8.58 -19.98 -5.55
C GLY A 90 9.21 -18.76 -4.91
N ALA A 91 10.42 -18.42 -5.35
CA ALA A 91 11.15 -17.21 -4.94
C ALA A 91 11.22 -16.14 -6.04
N ALA A 92 10.58 -16.39 -7.19
CA ALA A 92 10.63 -15.49 -8.34
C ALA A 92 9.71 -14.29 -8.09
N ILE A 93 10.30 -13.11 -8.08
CA ILE A 93 9.58 -11.84 -7.95
C ILE A 93 9.01 -11.48 -9.32
N ASN A 94 7.68 -11.48 -9.44
CA ASN A 94 6.99 -11.00 -10.63
C ASN A 94 5.94 -9.94 -10.24
N PRO A 95 6.08 -8.68 -10.70
CA PRO A 95 5.13 -7.62 -10.37
C PRO A 95 3.69 -7.92 -10.81
N ASP A 96 3.49 -8.74 -11.84
CA ASP A 96 2.15 -9.09 -12.31
C ASP A 96 1.36 -9.94 -11.30
N PHE A 97 2.04 -10.67 -10.42
CA PHE A 97 1.40 -11.51 -9.40
C PHE A 97 0.78 -10.72 -8.25
N PHE A 98 0.99 -9.40 -8.20
CA PHE A 98 0.26 -8.50 -7.29
C PHE A 98 -1.12 -8.13 -7.82
N GLN A 99 -1.37 -8.28 -9.12
CA GLN A 99 -2.64 -7.91 -9.73
C GLN A 99 -3.48 -9.15 -9.99
N PHE A 100 -4.71 -9.09 -9.52
CA PHE A 100 -5.73 -10.07 -9.80
C PHE A 100 -6.33 -9.78 -11.18
N ARG A 101 -6.05 -10.64 -12.18
CA ARG A 101 -6.53 -10.42 -13.54
C ARG A 101 -7.96 -10.94 -13.70
N LEU A 102 -8.84 -10.09 -14.22
CA LEU A 102 -10.22 -10.48 -14.55
C LEU A 102 -10.25 -11.11 -15.93
N THR A 103 -10.92 -12.25 -16.06
CA THR A 103 -11.07 -12.96 -17.32
C THR A 103 -12.04 -12.24 -18.26
N GLY A 104 -11.69 -12.16 -19.55
CA GLY A 104 -12.61 -11.66 -20.59
C GLY A 104 -12.90 -10.16 -20.56
N VAL A 105 -12.19 -9.39 -19.73
CA VAL A 105 -12.34 -7.93 -19.64
C VAL A 105 -11.48 -7.21 -20.68
N ASP A 106 -10.34 -7.78 -21.06
CA ASP A 106 -9.38 -7.16 -21.97
C ASP A 106 -9.98 -6.90 -23.36
N GLY A 107 -10.01 -5.63 -23.77
CA GLY A 107 -10.42 -5.21 -25.12
C GLY A 107 -11.91 -5.40 -25.45
N ASN A 108 -12.75 -5.64 -24.44
CA ASN A 108 -14.18 -5.87 -24.63
C ASN A 108 -15.04 -4.70 -24.13
N SER A 109 -16.12 -4.40 -24.86
CA SER A 109 -17.21 -3.58 -24.34
C SER A 109 -18.11 -4.41 -23.42
N PHE A 110 -18.86 -3.75 -22.54
CA PHE A 110 -19.80 -4.43 -21.67
C PHE A 110 -20.83 -5.27 -22.46
N ARG A 111 -21.30 -4.76 -23.62
CA ARG A 111 -22.18 -5.45 -24.58
C ARG A 111 -21.64 -6.81 -24.98
N LYS A 112 -20.38 -6.85 -25.44
CA LYS A 112 -19.72 -8.09 -25.85
C LYS A 112 -19.52 -9.01 -24.66
N TYR A 113 -19.13 -8.45 -23.52
CA TYR A 113 -18.87 -9.21 -22.30
C TYR A 113 -20.09 -9.98 -21.81
N ILE A 114 -21.28 -9.36 -21.81
CA ILE A 114 -22.51 -10.03 -21.38
C ILE A 114 -23.15 -10.88 -22.49
N GLY A 115 -22.50 -11.02 -23.65
CA GLY A 115 -23.05 -11.74 -24.80
C GLY A 115 -24.31 -11.10 -25.37
N PHE A 116 -24.48 -9.78 -25.25
CA PHE A 116 -25.70 -9.09 -25.65
C PHE A 116 -26.07 -9.35 -27.12
N ASP A 117 -25.06 -9.36 -28.00
CA ASP A 117 -25.26 -9.56 -29.44
C ASP A 117 -25.64 -11.02 -29.79
N GLU A 118 -25.46 -11.95 -28.85
CA GLU A 118 -25.85 -13.36 -28.98
C GLU A 118 -27.32 -13.58 -28.56
N LEU A 119 -27.89 -12.65 -27.79
CA LEU A 119 -29.31 -12.61 -27.45
C LEU A 119 -30.10 -12.25 -28.72
N GLY A 120 -30.93 -13.16 -29.23
CA GLY A 120 -31.74 -12.93 -30.43
C GLY A 120 -31.43 -13.78 -31.67
N ASN A 121 -30.35 -14.57 -31.69
CA ASN A 121 -30.02 -15.39 -32.87
C ASN A 121 -30.76 -16.73 -32.97
N LYS A 122 -31.65 -17.04 -32.01
CA LYS A 122 -32.53 -18.21 -32.08
C LYS A 122 -33.95 -17.72 -32.37
N ARG A 123 -34.53 -18.18 -33.49
CA ARG A 123 -35.92 -17.91 -33.91
C ARG A 123 -36.86 -18.20 -32.73
N ASP A 124 -37.53 -17.15 -32.22
CA ASP A 124 -38.42 -17.11 -31.03
C ASP A 124 -37.80 -17.66 -29.74
N PRO A 125 -37.18 -16.85 -28.83
CA PRO A 125 -37.75 -15.71 -28.09
C PRO A 125 -36.74 -14.56 -27.79
N GLY A 126 -35.68 -14.40 -28.58
CA GLY A 126 -34.54 -13.55 -28.18
C GLY A 126 -34.63 -12.04 -28.47
N GLU A 127 -35.74 -11.53 -29.02
CA GLU A 127 -35.99 -10.07 -29.06
C GLU A 127 -36.41 -9.54 -27.69
N ASP A 128 -37.21 -10.30 -26.95
CA ASP A 128 -37.69 -9.93 -25.62
C ASP A 128 -36.52 -9.81 -24.62
N ASP A 129 -35.54 -10.70 -24.69
CA ASP A 129 -34.34 -10.65 -23.84
C ASP A 129 -33.50 -9.39 -24.08
N ARG A 130 -33.32 -8.98 -25.34
CA ARG A 130 -32.59 -7.73 -25.65
C ARG A 130 -33.33 -6.50 -25.16
N HIS A 131 -34.66 -6.47 -25.31
CA HIS A 131 -35.48 -5.40 -24.76
C HIS A 131 -35.42 -5.36 -23.24
N PHE A 132 -35.45 -6.52 -22.56
CA PHE A 132 -35.31 -6.61 -21.12
C PHE A 132 -33.95 -6.09 -20.63
N ILE A 133 -32.85 -6.48 -21.28
CA ILE A 133 -31.51 -6.00 -20.92
C ILE A 133 -31.40 -4.47 -21.11
N ARG A 134 -32.05 -3.91 -22.13
CA ARG A 134 -32.15 -2.45 -22.35
C ARG A 134 -32.95 -1.70 -21.29
N LEU A 135 -33.77 -2.39 -20.48
CA LEU A 135 -34.39 -1.79 -19.29
C LEU A 135 -33.40 -1.62 -18.13
N LEU A 136 -32.34 -2.43 -18.09
CA LEU A 136 -31.36 -2.45 -17.01
C LEU A 136 -30.14 -1.56 -17.30
N TRP A 137 -29.71 -1.49 -18.56
CA TRP A 137 -28.54 -0.73 -18.99
C TRP A 137 -28.84 0.14 -20.21
N SER A 138 -28.38 1.38 -20.16
CA SER A 138 -28.41 2.28 -21.31
C SER A 138 -27.46 1.81 -22.42
N GLU A 139 -27.67 2.29 -23.65
CA GLU A 139 -26.73 2.03 -24.77
C GLU A 139 -25.31 2.51 -24.43
N ALA A 140 -25.17 3.66 -23.75
CA ALA A 140 -23.88 4.15 -23.26
C ALA A 140 -23.22 3.20 -22.25
N ASN A 141 -24.00 2.50 -21.41
CA ASN A 141 -23.46 1.47 -20.53
C ASN A 141 -23.04 0.22 -21.32
N LEU A 142 -23.85 -0.22 -22.27
CA LEU A 142 -23.54 -1.39 -23.11
C LEU A 142 -22.26 -1.16 -23.93
N ASP A 143 -22.06 0.04 -24.47
CA ASP A 143 -20.91 0.35 -25.30
C ASP A 143 -19.66 0.76 -24.49
N ALA A 144 -19.77 0.85 -23.17
CA ALA A 144 -18.65 1.20 -22.29
C ALA A 144 -17.54 0.15 -22.36
N ASP A 145 -16.30 0.62 -22.48
CA ASP A 145 -15.09 -0.18 -22.35
C ASP A 145 -14.87 -0.55 -20.88
N ILE A 146 -14.96 -1.85 -20.58
CA ILE A 146 -14.80 -2.37 -19.21
C ILE A 146 -13.34 -2.62 -18.83
N SER A 147 -12.41 -2.55 -19.80
CA SER A 147 -10.97 -2.69 -19.57
C SER A 147 -10.35 -1.49 -18.88
N VAL A 148 -11.03 -0.34 -18.86
CA VAL A 148 -10.62 0.85 -18.10
C VAL A 148 -11.46 1.06 -16.83
N GLY A 149 -12.13 -0.02 -16.38
CA GLY A 149 -13.02 -0.01 -15.22
C GLY A 149 -14.41 0.55 -15.47
N PHE A 150 -15.23 0.60 -14.41
CA PHE A 150 -16.68 0.85 -14.56
C PHE A 150 -17.10 2.32 -14.47
N LYS A 151 -16.13 3.26 -14.40
CA LYS A 151 -16.35 4.72 -14.53
C LYS A 151 -17.54 5.29 -13.75
N GLY A 152 -17.72 4.84 -12.51
CA GLY A 152 -18.83 5.31 -11.65
C GLY A 152 -20.19 4.66 -11.90
N ASN A 153 -20.21 3.47 -12.54
CA ASN A 153 -21.38 2.61 -12.77
C ASN A 153 -21.23 1.28 -11.99
N PRO A 154 -21.55 1.24 -10.68
CA PRO A 154 -21.37 0.05 -9.85
C PRO A 154 -22.20 -1.16 -10.32
N HIS A 155 -23.35 -0.93 -10.95
CA HIS A 155 -24.22 -2.00 -11.48
C HIS A 155 -23.53 -2.82 -12.57
N MET A 156 -22.77 -2.20 -13.48
CA MET A 156 -21.93 -2.94 -14.44
C MET A 156 -20.82 -3.72 -13.72
N GLY A 157 -20.16 -3.07 -12.75
CA GLY A 157 -19.10 -3.67 -11.97
C GLY A 157 -19.53 -4.92 -11.21
N SER A 158 -20.77 -4.97 -10.71
CA SER A 158 -21.28 -6.15 -10.00
C SER A 158 -21.40 -7.40 -10.88
N VAL A 159 -21.61 -7.23 -12.19
CA VAL A 159 -21.66 -8.34 -13.15
C VAL A 159 -20.26 -8.83 -13.46
N VAL A 160 -19.37 -7.90 -13.84
CA VAL A 160 -18.01 -8.23 -14.28
C VAL A 160 -17.16 -8.77 -13.13
N LEU A 161 -17.21 -8.13 -11.97
CA LEU A 161 -16.38 -8.52 -10.85
C LEU A 161 -16.76 -9.89 -10.30
N ASN A 162 -18.00 -10.39 -10.49
CA ASN A 162 -18.44 -11.69 -9.96
C ASN A 162 -17.62 -12.88 -10.49
N GLN A 163 -16.94 -12.73 -11.63
CA GLN A 163 -16.06 -13.77 -12.16
C GLN A 163 -14.80 -14.02 -11.33
N PHE A 164 -14.44 -13.12 -10.40
CA PHE A 164 -13.27 -13.32 -9.54
C PHE A 164 -13.30 -14.68 -8.82
N THR A 165 -14.48 -15.18 -8.47
CA THR A 165 -14.65 -16.47 -7.78
C THR A 165 -14.17 -17.67 -8.60
N ALA A 166 -14.16 -17.54 -9.92
CA ALA A 166 -13.77 -18.61 -10.84
C ALA A 166 -12.28 -18.54 -11.23
N SER A 167 -11.56 -17.49 -10.81
CA SER A 167 -10.16 -17.31 -11.16
C SER A 167 -9.23 -18.27 -10.39
N GLU A 168 -8.09 -18.59 -11.01
CA GLU A 168 -7.04 -19.37 -10.35
C GLU A 168 -6.45 -18.63 -9.14
N ASP A 169 -6.34 -17.31 -9.20
CA ASP A 169 -5.83 -16.46 -8.12
C ASP A 169 -6.71 -16.56 -6.86
N PHE A 170 -8.04 -16.60 -7.01
CA PHE A 170 -8.94 -16.79 -5.87
C PHE A 170 -8.79 -18.16 -5.23
N ARG A 171 -8.63 -19.19 -6.08
CA ARG A 171 -8.42 -20.57 -5.63
C ARG A 171 -7.10 -20.67 -4.87
N ARG A 172 -6.01 -20.09 -5.39
CA ARG A 172 -4.69 -20.04 -4.73
C ARG A 172 -4.74 -19.24 -3.44
N PHE A 173 -5.49 -18.14 -3.38
CA PHE A 173 -5.77 -17.41 -2.14
C PHE A 173 -6.33 -18.35 -1.07
N GLY A 174 -7.41 -19.09 -1.38
CA GLY A 174 -7.98 -20.05 -0.44
C GLY A 174 -6.99 -21.14 0.00
N GLN A 175 -6.17 -21.65 -0.93
CA GLN A 175 -5.18 -22.70 -0.62
C GLN A 175 -4.07 -22.23 0.32
N THR A 176 -3.66 -20.97 0.21
CA THR A 176 -2.58 -20.40 1.03
C THR A 176 -3.07 -19.87 2.39
N PHE A 177 -4.40 -19.76 2.56
CA PHE A 177 -5.01 -19.26 3.78
C PHE A 177 -4.93 -20.28 4.92
N ALA A 178 -4.55 -19.82 6.11
CA ALA A 178 -4.32 -20.62 7.30
C ALA A 178 -5.01 -20.04 8.54
N PRO A 179 -5.24 -20.83 9.60
CA PRO A 179 -5.75 -20.33 10.87
C PRO A 179 -4.86 -19.21 11.44
N GLY A 180 -5.49 -18.12 11.89
CA GLY A 180 -4.80 -16.94 12.43
C GLY A 180 -4.45 -15.88 11.38
N ASP A 181 -4.58 -16.20 10.08
CA ASP A 181 -4.53 -15.17 9.04
C ASP A 181 -5.75 -14.24 9.14
N ALA A 182 -5.59 -13.03 8.62
CA ALA A 182 -6.64 -12.01 8.55
C ALA A 182 -6.73 -11.38 7.16
N VAL A 183 -7.86 -10.71 6.90
CA VAL A 183 -8.07 -9.97 5.65
C VAL A 183 -8.33 -8.49 5.95
N PHE A 184 -7.76 -7.61 5.13
CA PHE A 184 -8.07 -6.20 5.11
C PHE A 184 -8.46 -5.75 3.69
N ILE A 185 -9.58 -5.04 3.55
CA ILE A 185 -10.09 -4.60 2.25
C ILE A 185 -10.00 -3.07 2.14
N ILE A 186 -9.52 -2.57 1.00
CA ILE A 186 -9.40 -1.14 0.73
C ILE A 186 -10.23 -0.84 -0.51
N ASN A 187 -11.19 0.07 -0.41
CA ASN A 187 -12.02 0.47 -1.54
C ASN A 187 -12.41 1.96 -1.49
N SER A 188 -12.91 2.47 -2.60
CA SER A 188 -13.58 3.78 -2.68
C SER A 188 -15.01 3.62 -3.18
N ILE A 189 -15.94 4.41 -2.66
CA ILE A 189 -17.37 4.29 -2.99
C ILE A 189 -17.88 5.34 -3.99
N PHE A 190 -17.07 6.34 -4.29
CA PHE A 190 -17.39 7.36 -5.29
C PHE A 190 -16.92 6.97 -6.70
N GLY A 191 -16.08 5.93 -6.82
CA GLY A 191 -15.74 5.25 -8.08
C GLY A 191 -16.58 4.00 -8.34
N GLY A 192 -16.59 3.50 -9.58
CA GLY A 192 -17.41 2.33 -9.98
C GLY A 192 -16.88 0.99 -9.47
N THR A 193 -15.57 0.76 -9.55
CA THR A 193 -14.93 -0.52 -9.22
C THR A 193 -14.93 -0.82 -7.72
N GLY A 194 -14.55 0.16 -6.90
CA GLY A 194 -14.50 -0.02 -5.44
C GLY A 194 -15.88 -0.21 -4.81
N ALA A 195 -16.89 0.51 -5.30
CA ALA A 195 -18.25 0.44 -4.79
C ALA A 195 -18.87 -0.95 -4.99
N ALA A 196 -18.67 -1.56 -6.16
CA ALA A 196 -19.18 -2.88 -6.50
C ALA A 196 -18.32 -4.03 -5.94
N GLY A 197 -16.99 -3.87 -5.95
CA GLY A 197 -16.06 -4.95 -5.62
C GLY A 197 -16.06 -5.34 -4.15
N PHE A 198 -16.16 -4.37 -3.22
CA PHE A 198 -16.08 -4.67 -1.79
C PHE A 198 -17.22 -5.59 -1.29
N PRO A 199 -18.52 -5.29 -1.51
CA PRO A 199 -19.60 -6.18 -1.08
C PRO A 199 -19.49 -7.58 -1.66
N LEU A 200 -19.08 -7.65 -2.93
CA LEU A 200 -18.98 -8.88 -3.68
C LEU A 200 -17.83 -9.77 -3.17
N LEU A 201 -16.65 -9.19 -2.97
CA LEU A 201 -15.51 -9.88 -2.36
C LEU A 201 -15.89 -10.42 -0.98
N LEU A 202 -16.48 -9.57 -0.14
CA LEU A 202 -16.89 -9.94 1.20
C LEU A 202 -17.92 -11.06 1.23
N LYS A 203 -18.92 -11.01 0.33
CA LYS A 203 -19.91 -12.08 0.17
C LYS A 203 -19.24 -13.43 -0.08
N ASN A 204 -18.20 -13.45 -0.91
CA ASN A 204 -17.50 -14.70 -1.23
C ASN A 204 -16.55 -15.16 -0.12
N LEU A 205 -15.85 -14.25 0.56
CA LEU A 205 -15.05 -14.61 1.73
C LEU A 205 -15.89 -15.24 2.85
N ARG A 206 -17.15 -14.81 3.02
CA ARG A 206 -18.06 -15.34 4.05
C ARG A 206 -18.91 -16.53 3.62
N GLY A 207 -19.15 -16.71 2.33
CA GLY A 207 -20.23 -17.58 1.84
C GLY A 207 -19.91 -18.50 0.67
N ASN A 208 -18.71 -18.41 0.07
CA ASN A 208 -18.38 -19.26 -1.08
C ASN A 208 -18.06 -20.70 -0.64
N SER A 209 -18.85 -21.67 -1.11
CA SER A 209 -18.71 -23.09 -0.80
C SER A 209 -17.52 -23.76 -1.47
N ASP A 210 -17.06 -23.20 -2.58
CA ASP A 210 -16.07 -23.80 -3.48
C ASP A 210 -14.65 -23.29 -3.16
N LEU A 211 -14.55 -22.30 -2.27
CA LEU A 211 -13.28 -21.74 -1.83
C LEU A 211 -12.48 -22.77 -0.99
N PRO A 212 -11.21 -23.06 -1.35
CA PRO A 212 -10.36 -23.89 -0.51
C PRO A 212 -10.18 -23.28 0.88
N HIS A 213 -10.09 -24.14 1.90
CA HIS A 213 -10.02 -23.73 3.32
C HIS A 213 -11.12 -22.76 3.76
N ARG A 214 -12.30 -22.80 3.12
CA ARG A 214 -13.45 -21.91 3.42
C ARG A 214 -13.80 -21.78 4.89
N VAL A 215 -13.58 -22.80 5.71
CA VAL A 215 -13.86 -22.72 7.16
C VAL A 215 -12.97 -21.67 7.81
N HIS A 216 -11.68 -21.64 7.48
CA HIS A 216 -10.75 -20.64 8.00
C HIS A 216 -11.01 -19.25 7.41
N VAL A 217 -11.30 -19.17 6.09
CA VAL A 217 -11.62 -17.89 5.45
C VAL A 217 -12.93 -17.31 5.99
N LYS A 218 -13.96 -18.14 6.17
CA LYS A 218 -15.25 -17.69 6.70
C LYS A 218 -15.12 -17.15 8.13
N GLU A 219 -14.33 -17.80 8.97
CA GLU A 219 -14.17 -17.45 10.39
C GLU A 219 -13.02 -16.45 10.65
N THR A 220 -12.41 -15.87 9.61
CA THR A 220 -11.29 -14.94 9.78
C THR A 220 -11.75 -13.52 10.16
N PRO A 221 -10.98 -12.80 11.01
CA PRO A 221 -11.10 -11.35 11.14
C PRO A 221 -11.02 -10.62 9.79
N ILE A 222 -11.99 -9.74 9.52
CA ILE A 222 -11.97 -8.87 8.34
C ILE A 222 -12.08 -7.40 8.75
N GLY A 223 -11.07 -6.61 8.39
CA GLY A 223 -11.10 -5.15 8.42
C GLY A 223 -11.37 -4.59 7.03
N ALA A 224 -11.95 -3.39 6.95
CA ALA A 224 -12.09 -2.69 5.69
C ALA A 224 -11.97 -1.18 5.87
N ILE A 225 -11.36 -0.49 4.91
CA ILE A 225 -11.43 0.97 4.79
C ILE A 225 -12.16 1.35 3.51
N THR A 226 -13.17 2.21 3.66
CA THR A 226 -13.95 2.76 2.56
C THR A 226 -13.70 4.26 2.47
N TYR A 227 -13.18 4.67 1.31
CA TYR A 227 -12.94 6.07 1.00
C TYR A 227 -14.22 6.73 0.49
N LEU A 228 -14.66 7.72 1.26
CA LEU A 228 -15.57 8.78 0.85
C LEU A 228 -14.83 9.73 -0.12
N PRO A 229 -15.55 10.61 -0.83
CA PRO A 229 -14.92 11.59 -1.72
C PRO A 229 -13.83 12.38 -1.00
N TYR A 230 -12.67 12.50 -1.64
CA TYR A 230 -11.51 13.19 -1.06
C TYR A 230 -10.66 14.00 -2.06
N PHE A 231 -11.03 13.97 -3.34
CA PHE A 231 -10.44 14.77 -4.41
C PHE A 231 -11.54 15.18 -5.39
N SER A 232 -11.28 16.22 -6.18
CA SER A 232 -12.13 16.65 -7.29
C SER A 232 -11.37 16.54 -8.62
N LEU A 233 -12.07 16.55 -9.75
CA LEU A 233 -11.47 16.46 -11.08
C LEU A 233 -11.48 17.82 -11.79
N ASN A 234 -10.45 18.12 -12.58
CA ASN A 234 -10.36 19.38 -13.33
C ASN A 234 -11.34 19.48 -14.51
N ARG A 235 -11.93 18.35 -14.90
CA ARG A 235 -12.95 18.24 -15.96
C ARG A 235 -14.07 17.33 -15.49
N GLN A 236 -15.25 17.56 -16.06
CA GLN A 236 -16.46 16.80 -15.80
C GLN A 236 -16.87 16.12 -17.11
N GLU A 237 -16.59 14.83 -17.22
CA GLU A 237 -16.97 14.02 -18.37
C GLU A 237 -17.65 12.73 -17.85
N GLU A 238 -17.16 11.53 -18.21
CA GLU A 238 -17.75 10.25 -17.78
C GLU A 238 -17.71 10.05 -16.26
N ILE A 239 -16.71 10.65 -15.58
CA ILE A 239 -16.62 10.70 -14.12
C ILE A 239 -16.86 12.14 -13.67
N ASN A 240 -17.98 12.37 -12.96
CA ASN A 240 -18.36 13.68 -12.44
C ASN A 240 -18.26 13.72 -10.91
N SER A 241 -17.35 14.56 -10.39
CA SER A 241 -17.13 14.74 -8.95
C SER A 241 -18.32 15.37 -8.21
N GLU A 242 -19.20 16.10 -8.89
CA GLU A 242 -20.41 16.67 -8.26
C GLU A 242 -21.41 15.58 -7.82
N THR A 243 -21.41 14.44 -8.51
CA THR A 243 -22.26 13.29 -8.16
C THR A 243 -21.67 12.40 -7.07
N PHE A 244 -20.43 12.68 -6.63
CA PHE A 244 -19.72 11.80 -5.69
C PHE A 244 -20.40 11.70 -4.33
N GLU A 245 -20.93 12.80 -3.80
CA GLU A 245 -21.62 12.78 -2.49
C GLU A 245 -22.89 11.93 -2.54
N GLU A 246 -23.69 12.07 -3.60
CA GLU A 246 -24.92 11.29 -3.77
C GLU A 246 -24.62 9.79 -3.91
N LYS A 247 -23.65 9.44 -4.77
CA LYS A 247 -23.20 8.05 -4.94
C LYS A 247 -22.67 7.47 -3.63
N ALA A 248 -21.89 8.24 -2.87
CA ALA A 248 -21.39 7.83 -1.58
C ALA A 248 -22.53 7.55 -0.58
N LYS A 249 -23.55 8.41 -0.50
CA LYS A 249 -24.73 8.20 0.37
C LYS A 249 -25.45 6.89 0.04
N ILE A 250 -25.71 6.62 -1.24
CA ILE A 250 -26.38 5.40 -1.70
C ILE A 250 -25.53 4.16 -1.36
N ALA A 251 -24.22 4.22 -1.61
CA ALA A 251 -23.31 3.12 -1.31
C ALA A 251 -23.21 2.84 0.19
N ILE A 252 -23.16 3.88 1.04
CA ILE A 252 -23.15 3.72 2.50
C ILE A 252 -24.45 3.09 2.99
N ASP A 253 -25.61 3.52 2.49
CA ASP A 253 -26.90 2.90 2.85
C ASP A 253 -26.95 1.41 2.45
N TYR A 254 -26.43 1.09 1.26
CA TYR A 254 -26.27 -0.29 0.84
C TYR A 254 -25.33 -1.09 1.76
N TYR A 255 -24.16 -0.54 2.11
CA TYR A 255 -23.20 -1.19 3.02
C TYR A 255 -23.76 -1.33 4.42
N ASN A 256 -24.53 -0.35 4.89
CA ASN A 256 -25.18 -0.41 6.18
C ASN A 256 -26.12 -1.62 6.27
N ARG A 257 -26.96 -1.83 5.25
CA ARG A 257 -27.93 -2.94 5.21
C ARG A 257 -27.29 -4.31 4.98
N THR A 258 -26.26 -4.38 4.14
CA THR A 258 -25.70 -5.66 3.67
C THR A 258 -24.44 -6.11 4.41
N ILE A 259 -23.69 -5.17 4.99
CA ILE A 259 -22.38 -5.42 5.63
C ILE A 259 -22.45 -5.11 7.12
N ILE A 260 -22.74 -3.86 7.47
CA ILE A 260 -22.61 -3.35 8.86
C ILE A 260 -23.67 -4.00 9.77
N SER A 261 -24.95 -3.86 9.40
CA SER A 261 -26.09 -4.41 10.16
C SER A 261 -26.09 -5.94 10.23
N GLN A 262 -25.38 -6.59 9.30
CA GLN A 262 -25.21 -8.04 9.27
C GLN A 262 -23.92 -8.53 9.92
N ASN A 263 -23.13 -7.62 10.51
CA ASN A 263 -21.87 -7.91 11.18
C ASN A 263 -20.87 -8.67 10.29
N LYS A 264 -20.82 -8.37 8.99
CA LYS A 264 -19.97 -9.13 8.05
C LYS A 264 -18.49 -8.78 8.11
N VAL A 265 -18.15 -7.63 8.69
CA VAL A 265 -16.79 -7.16 8.96
C VAL A 265 -16.62 -6.82 10.44
N ASN A 266 -15.39 -6.90 10.94
CA ASN A 266 -15.07 -6.60 12.34
C ASN A 266 -14.83 -5.11 12.56
N ALA A 267 -14.13 -4.46 11.62
CA ALA A 267 -13.85 -3.03 11.66
C ALA A 267 -14.05 -2.43 10.27
N LEU A 268 -14.79 -1.32 10.20
CA LEU A 268 -15.00 -0.53 8.99
C LEU A 268 -14.54 0.90 9.25
N TYR A 269 -13.48 1.31 8.56
CA TYR A 269 -12.93 2.66 8.62
C TYR A 269 -13.55 3.48 7.49
N LEU A 270 -14.11 4.65 7.80
CA LEU A 270 -14.61 5.60 6.83
C LEU A 270 -13.70 6.82 6.82
N VAL A 271 -13.16 7.18 5.66
CA VAL A 271 -12.24 8.30 5.51
C VAL A 271 -12.62 9.12 4.29
N GLY A 272 -12.69 10.44 4.46
CA GLY A 272 -13.03 11.39 3.40
C GLY A 272 -12.47 12.76 3.72
N ASN A 273 -12.47 13.65 2.72
CA ASN A 273 -12.15 15.04 2.95
C ASN A 273 -13.12 15.92 2.17
N LYS A 274 -13.90 16.74 2.89
CA LYS A 274 -14.87 17.68 2.31
C LYS A 274 -14.24 19.04 1.97
N SER A 275 -13.12 19.38 2.62
CA SER A 275 -12.52 20.72 2.60
C SER A 275 -11.34 20.77 1.64
N ASN A 276 -11.30 21.76 0.73
CA ASN A 276 -10.15 22.04 -0.14
C ASN A 276 -9.59 20.80 -0.86
N THR A 277 -10.49 19.98 -1.43
CA THR A 277 -10.10 18.78 -2.20
C THR A 277 -9.22 19.18 -3.38
N ASN A 278 -8.07 18.53 -3.52
CA ASN A 278 -7.19 18.80 -4.66
C ASN A 278 -7.90 18.51 -5.97
N VAL A 279 -7.69 19.40 -6.93
CA VAL A 279 -8.15 19.23 -8.29
C VAL A 279 -7.12 18.38 -9.01
N ILE A 280 -7.48 17.14 -9.27
CA ILE A 280 -6.63 16.19 -10.00
C ILE A 280 -6.93 16.32 -11.49
N ASN A 281 -5.90 16.16 -12.32
CA ASN A 281 -6.08 16.12 -13.76
C ASN A 281 -6.96 14.92 -14.16
N TYR A 282 -8.00 15.19 -14.93
CA TYR A 282 -8.92 14.18 -15.42
C TYR A 282 -8.18 13.18 -16.31
N ALA A 283 -8.25 11.91 -15.92
CA ALA A 283 -7.84 10.77 -16.71
C ALA A 283 -8.91 9.69 -16.56
N VAL A 284 -9.40 9.17 -17.68
CA VAL A 284 -10.43 8.11 -17.71
C VAL A 284 -9.88 6.76 -17.24
N GLY A 285 -8.57 6.57 -17.37
CA GLY A 285 -7.82 5.35 -17.13
C GLY A 285 -6.43 5.43 -17.74
N GLY A 286 -5.67 4.33 -17.68
CA GLY A 286 -4.40 4.18 -18.36
C GLY A 286 -3.23 4.91 -17.69
N LYS A 287 -2.14 5.07 -18.45
CA LYS A 287 -0.84 5.54 -17.93
C LYS A 287 -0.87 6.95 -17.35
N GLU A 288 -1.76 7.79 -17.86
CA GLU A 288 -1.94 9.17 -17.42
C GLU A 288 -2.63 9.24 -16.04
N GLN A 289 -3.32 8.18 -15.61
CA GLN A 289 -3.88 8.10 -14.27
C GLN A 289 -2.80 7.75 -13.24
N LYS A 290 -1.96 8.75 -12.93
CA LYS A 290 -0.87 8.67 -11.95
C LYS A 290 -0.99 9.83 -10.95
N ASN A 291 -1.74 9.60 -9.89
CA ASN A 291 -2.09 10.66 -8.95
C ASN A 291 -1.01 10.85 -7.87
N ASN A 292 -0.80 12.11 -7.46
CA ASN A 292 0.06 12.43 -6.32
C ASN A 292 -0.47 11.78 -5.03
N ALA A 293 0.44 11.26 -4.20
CA ALA A 293 0.13 10.68 -2.90
C ALA A 293 -0.64 11.65 -2.00
N HIS A 294 -1.68 11.17 -1.34
CA HIS A 294 -2.57 11.96 -0.49
C HIS A 294 -2.46 11.56 0.98
N PHE A 295 -2.57 12.50 1.92
CA PHE A 295 -2.50 12.19 3.36
C PHE A 295 -3.53 11.14 3.79
N LEU A 296 -4.73 11.16 3.21
CA LEU A 296 -5.75 10.13 3.49
C LEU A 296 -5.31 8.71 3.07
N GLU A 297 -4.43 8.56 2.08
CA GLU A 297 -3.87 7.25 1.71
C GLU A 297 -2.88 6.74 2.76
N LEU A 298 -2.14 7.66 3.40
CA LEU A 298 -1.34 7.38 4.59
C LEU A 298 -2.25 7.03 5.77
N ALA A 299 -3.36 7.74 5.99
CA ALA A 299 -4.34 7.39 7.00
C ALA A 299 -4.94 5.99 6.79
N GLY A 300 -5.13 5.55 5.54
CA GLY A 300 -5.52 4.17 5.24
C GLY A 300 -4.45 3.13 5.61
N ALA A 301 -3.18 3.45 5.41
CA ALA A 301 -2.09 2.58 5.89
C ALA A 301 -2.07 2.49 7.42
N LEU A 302 -2.36 3.60 8.12
CA LEU A 302 -2.50 3.61 9.59
C LEU A 302 -3.73 2.81 10.05
N ALA A 303 -4.85 2.85 9.31
CA ALA A 303 -6.02 2.02 9.61
C ALA A 303 -5.72 0.51 9.55
N ILE A 304 -4.86 0.08 8.61
CA ILE A 304 -4.38 -1.31 8.54
C ILE A 304 -3.59 -1.68 9.79
N MET A 305 -2.70 -0.79 10.25
CA MET A 305 -1.92 -0.99 11.46
C MET A 305 -2.81 -1.01 12.73
N ASP A 306 -3.80 -0.12 12.81
CA ASP A 306 -4.78 -0.10 13.90
C ASP A 306 -5.61 -1.40 13.96
N PHE A 307 -6.07 -1.90 12.81
CA PHE A 307 -6.76 -3.20 12.74
C PHE A 307 -5.87 -4.33 13.26
N CYS A 308 -4.61 -4.37 12.82
CA CYS A 308 -3.65 -5.37 13.28
C CYS A 308 -3.37 -5.29 14.78
N ARG A 309 -3.35 -4.07 15.36
CA ARG A 309 -3.12 -3.85 16.80
C ARG A 309 -4.29 -4.33 17.66
N ASN A 310 -5.51 -4.28 17.12
CA ASN A 310 -6.74 -4.52 17.87
C ASN A 310 -7.37 -5.90 17.62
N THR A 311 -6.59 -6.92 17.27
CA THR A 311 -7.09 -8.28 16.94
C THR A 311 -7.94 -8.92 18.02
N SER A 312 -7.69 -8.62 19.29
CA SER A 312 -8.50 -9.09 20.43
C SER A 312 -9.97 -8.66 20.34
N LEU A 313 -10.27 -7.61 19.57
CA LEU A 313 -11.63 -7.07 19.37
C LEU A 313 -12.30 -7.66 18.12
N HIS A 314 -11.62 -8.51 17.37
CA HIS A 314 -12.04 -8.98 16.04
C HIS A 314 -12.47 -10.45 16.02
N GLY A 315 -13.12 -10.93 17.08
CA GLY A 315 -13.71 -12.27 17.12
C GLY A 315 -14.79 -12.46 16.04
N VAL A 316 -14.82 -13.64 15.42
CA VAL A 316 -15.77 -14.04 14.38
C VAL A 316 -16.39 -15.39 14.72
N SER A 317 -17.69 -15.52 14.46
CA SER A 317 -18.44 -16.77 14.58
C SER A 317 -19.50 -16.86 13.47
N ASP A 318 -19.54 -17.98 12.77
CA ASP A 318 -20.43 -18.22 11.63
C ASP A 318 -20.30 -17.11 10.56
N GLY A 319 -19.07 -16.64 10.34
CA GLY A 319 -18.77 -15.54 9.42
C GLY A 319 -19.41 -14.21 9.78
N ARG A 320 -19.69 -13.98 11.07
CA ARG A 320 -20.15 -12.70 11.64
C ARG A 320 -19.25 -12.25 12.77
N ALA A 321 -18.98 -10.94 12.85
CA ALA A 321 -18.26 -10.33 13.96
C ALA A 321 -19.05 -10.48 15.26
N VAL A 322 -18.43 -11.08 16.28
CA VAL A 322 -19.08 -11.39 17.58
C VAL A 322 -19.45 -10.11 18.34
N ASN A 323 -18.58 -9.10 18.28
CA ASN A 323 -18.77 -7.82 18.96
C ASN A 323 -19.50 -6.78 18.09
N GLY A 324 -20.12 -7.22 16.99
CA GLY A 324 -20.66 -6.33 15.96
C GLY A 324 -19.60 -5.65 15.10
N THR A 325 -20.04 -5.00 14.02
CA THR A 325 -19.17 -4.17 13.18
C THR A 325 -18.80 -2.88 13.91
N ARG A 326 -17.51 -2.61 14.12
CA ARG A 326 -17.04 -1.33 14.66
C ARG A 326 -16.78 -0.35 13.53
N VAL A 327 -17.53 0.74 13.48
CA VAL A 327 -17.29 1.83 12.53
C VAL A 327 -16.32 2.82 13.14
N LYS A 328 -15.26 3.18 12.41
CA LYS A 328 -14.21 4.11 12.82
C LYS A 328 -14.04 5.22 11.78
N GLU A 329 -13.58 6.37 12.23
CA GLU A 329 -13.13 7.48 11.39
C GLU A 329 -11.68 7.85 11.73
N PHE A 330 -11.04 8.64 10.86
CA PHE A 330 -9.70 9.16 11.12
C PHE A 330 -9.79 10.64 11.46
N GLY A 331 -9.19 11.04 12.59
CA GLY A 331 -9.15 12.42 13.07
C GLY A 331 -7.71 12.87 13.33
N ILE A 332 -7.50 14.18 13.24
CA ILE A 332 -6.28 14.87 13.69
C ILE A 332 -6.58 15.66 14.97
N GLU A 333 -5.59 15.85 15.82
CA GLU A 333 -5.73 16.48 17.13
C GLU A 333 -5.98 18.00 17.02
N ASN A 334 -5.44 18.62 15.97
CA ASN A 334 -5.56 20.06 15.73
C ASN A 334 -6.21 20.32 14.37
N GLU A 335 -7.11 21.30 14.29
CA GLU A 335 -7.69 21.76 13.03
C GLU A 335 -6.62 22.51 12.20
N THR A 336 -5.96 21.81 11.28
CA THR A 336 -4.90 22.36 10.42
C THR A 336 -4.94 21.77 9.01
N GLU A 337 -4.60 22.58 8.00
CA GLU A 337 -4.40 22.12 6.62
C GLU A 337 -2.99 21.60 6.36
N THR A 338 -2.04 21.90 7.25
CA THR A 338 -0.66 21.37 7.21
C THR A 338 -0.44 20.50 8.43
N VAL A 339 -0.49 19.19 8.21
CA VAL A 339 -0.36 18.13 9.21
C VAL A 339 1.12 17.81 9.41
N GLY A 340 1.60 17.91 10.65
CA GLY A 340 2.88 17.36 11.11
C GLY A 340 2.68 16.18 12.05
N PHE A 341 3.77 15.67 12.63
CA PHE A 341 3.65 14.61 13.64
C PHE A 341 2.86 15.06 14.88
N GLY A 342 2.98 16.32 15.29
CA GLY A 342 2.27 16.85 16.47
C GLY A 342 0.76 16.95 16.32
N ASP A 343 0.22 16.73 15.11
CA ASP A 343 -1.21 16.80 14.81
C ASP A 343 -1.87 15.41 14.74
N LEU A 344 -1.08 14.34 14.85
CA LEU A 344 -1.58 12.97 14.88
C LEU A 344 -1.83 12.52 16.32
N ASN A 345 -2.74 11.56 16.51
CA ASN A 345 -2.94 10.95 17.83
C ASN A 345 -1.66 10.22 18.30
N LEU A 346 -1.56 10.02 19.63
CA LEU A 346 -0.35 9.49 20.25
C LEU A 346 0.08 8.12 19.70
N ASP A 347 -0.88 7.24 19.40
CA ASP A 347 -0.61 5.89 18.90
C ASP A 347 -0.01 5.92 17.49
N ASP A 348 -0.54 6.80 16.63
CA ASP A 348 -0.04 7.00 15.27
C ASP A 348 1.33 7.66 15.29
N VAL A 349 1.55 8.67 16.14
CA VAL A 349 2.87 9.30 16.31
C VAL A 349 3.92 8.27 16.70
N LYS A 350 3.67 7.49 17.75
CA LYS A 350 4.61 6.45 18.22
C LYS A 350 4.93 5.41 17.15
N SER A 351 3.92 5.07 16.35
CA SER A 351 4.08 4.08 15.27
C SER A 351 4.84 4.66 14.07
N LEU A 352 4.69 5.96 13.78
CA LEU A 352 5.09 6.57 12.52
C LEU A 352 6.38 7.40 12.62
N SER A 353 6.52 8.23 13.66
CA SER A 353 7.53 9.30 13.68
C SER A 353 8.95 8.76 13.69
N GLY A 354 9.22 7.73 14.49
CA GLY A 354 10.53 7.10 14.59
C GLY A 354 10.96 6.46 13.26
N PRO A 355 10.21 5.49 12.73
CA PRO A 355 10.51 4.85 11.45
C PRO A 355 10.68 5.84 10.29
N LEU A 356 9.72 6.77 10.09
CA LEU A 356 9.82 7.74 9.00
C LEU A 356 11.01 8.69 9.16
N THR A 357 11.31 9.16 10.37
CA THR A 357 12.46 10.06 10.60
C THR A 357 13.78 9.34 10.30
N LYS A 358 13.91 8.08 10.73
CA LYS A 358 15.08 7.25 10.42
C LYS A 358 15.26 7.07 8.92
N TYR A 359 14.19 6.67 8.22
CA TYR A 359 14.28 6.41 6.80
C TYR A 359 14.49 7.68 5.98
N ARG A 360 13.86 8.80 6.38
CA ARG A 360 14.10 10.11 5.78
C ARG A 360 15.56 10.54 5.93
N LEU A 361 16.15 10.37 7.12
CA LEU A 361 17.57 10.67 7.33
C LEU A 361 18.47 9.76 6.49
N PHE A 362 18.13 8.47 6.36
CA PHE A 362 18.83 7.52 5.52
C PHE A 362 18.81 7.93 4.04
N THR A 363 17.65 8.25 3.47
CA THR A 363 17.53 8.65 2.07
C THR A 363 18.28 9.96 1.80
N GLU A 364 18.13 10.95 2.68
CA GLU A 364 18.80 12.26 2.55
C GLU A 364 20.31 12.14 2.72
N TYR A 365 20.79 11.25 3.61
CA TYR A 365 22.22 10.98 3.73
C TYR A 365 22.76 10.34 2.46
N LEU A 366 22.09 9.34 1.87
CA LEU A 366 22.57 8.72 0.64
C LEU A 366 22.59 9.67 -0.55
N ASP A 367 21.69 10.64 -0.59
CA ASP A 367 21.65 11.66 -1.65
C ASP A 367 22.71 12.76 -1.43
N LYS A 368 22.75 13.35 -0.23
CA LYS A 368 23.51 14.58 0.04
C LYS A 368 24.78 14.38 0.86
N GLY A 369 24.83 13.33 1.69
CA GLY A 369 25.95 13.01 2.57
C GLY A 369 26.98 12.08 1.92
N LEU A 370 26.52 11.01 1.28
CA LEU A 370 27.36 9.98 0.66
C LEU A 370 28.40 10.53 -0.31
N PRO A 371 28.11 11.52 -1.19
CA PRO A 371 29.13 12.06 -2.10
C PRO A 371 30.38 12.60 -1.39
N ARG A 372 30.24 13.09 -0.15
CA ARG A 372 31.37 13.57 0.68
C ARG A 372 32.08 12.43 1.42
N ALA A 373 31.34 11.38 1.78
CA ALA A 373 31.85 10.25 2.55
C ALA A 373 32.50 9.17 1.68
N LEU A 374 32.10 9.03 0.41
CA LEU A 374 32.48 7.91 -0.46
C LEU A 374 33.98 7.91 -0.80
N GLY A 375 34.70 6.88 -0.33
CA GLY A 375 36.15 6.77 -0.49
C GLY A 375 36.97 7.62 0.49
N VAL A 376 36.31 8.39 1.36
CA VAL A 376 36.93 9.24 2.39
C VAL A 376 36.71 8.64 3.77
N SER A 377 35.44 8.49 4.16
CA SER A 377 35.03 7.90 5.44
C SER A 377 35.41 6.42 5.52
N ARG A 378 35.88 5.95 6.69
CA ARG A 378 36.31 4.55 6.87
C ARG A 378 35.22 3.54 6.49
N TRP A 379 33.95 3.86 6.77
CA TRP A 379 32.84 2.97 6.47
C TRP A 379 32.54 2.80 4.98
N THR A 380 33.15 3.60 4.08
CA THR A 380 33.00 3.46 2.62
C THR A 380 34.28 3.02 1.92
N ARG A 381 35.31 2.62 2.68
CA ARG A 381 36.62 2.26 2.14
C ARG A 381 36.87 0.75 2.22
N SER A 382 37.37 0.22 1.11
CA SER A 382 37.87 -1.14 0.97
C SER A 382 39.36 -1.13 0.59
N ASN A 383 39.98 -2.31 0.60
CA ASN A 383 41.40 -2.53 0.26
C ASN A 383 42.40 -1.61 0.99
N ILE A 384 42.12 -1.28 2.25
CA ILE A 384 43.00 -0.44 3.05
C ILE A 384 44.27 -1.23 3.41
N ARG A 385 45.43 -0.68 3.04
CA ARG A 385 46.74 -1.29 3.33
C ARG A 385 46.86 -1.58 4.84
N LEU A 386 47.33 -2.78 5.18
CA LEU A 386 47.50 -3.26 6.57
C LEU A 386 46.19 -3.44 7.38
N VAL A 387 45.02 -3.35 6.75
CA VAL A 387 43.73 -3.66 7.39
C VAL A 387 43.25 -5.03 6.91
N PRO A 388 42.93 -5.99 7.81
CA PRO A 388 42.38 -7.28 7.42
C PRO A 388 41.20 -7.15 6.45
N ARG A 389 41.05 -8.04 5.47
CA ARG A 389 39.90 -8.02 4.54
C ARG A 389 38.55 -8.07 5.29
N SER A 390 38.50 -8.83 6.37
CA SER A 390 37.39 -8.86 7.34
C SER A 390 37.18 -7.55 8.11
N ASN A 391 37.96 -6.50 7.88
CA ASN A 391 37.74 -5.16 8.46
C ASN A 391 37.54 -4.08 7.39
N ASN A 392 37.52 -4.46 6.11
CA ASN A 392 37.23 -3.58 4.99
C ASN A 392 35.72 -3.48 4.77
N SER A 393 35.24 -2.30 4.38
CA SER A 393 33.81 -2.10 4.10
C SER A 393 33.37 -2.84 2.83
N LEU A 394 32.18 -3.42 2.88
CA LEU A 394 31.46 -3.93 1.70
C LEU A 394 30.69 -2.82 0.97
N LEU A 395 30.61 -1.62 1.54
CA LEU A 395 29.90 -0.46 1.02
C LEU A 395 30.88 0.53 0.38
N ASP A 396 31.68 0.06 -0.57
CA ASP A 396 32.66 0.88 -1.27
C ASP A 396 32.13 1.45 -2.60
N LYS A 397 33.01 2.09 -3.37
CA LYS A 397 32.66 2.62 -4.70
C LYS A 397 32.09 1.56 -5.65
N SER A 398 32.55 0.31 -5.56
CA SER A 398 32.03 -0.76 -6.42
C SER A 398 30.58 -1.09 -6.06
N TYR A 399 30.24 -1.16 -4.77
CA TYR A 399 28.87 -1.36 -4.35
C TYR A 399 27.95 -0.21 -4.77
N PHE A 400 28.33 1.05 -4.51
CA PHE A 400 27.48 2.20 -4.84
C PHE A 400 27.36 2.48 -6.35
N ASN A 401 28.28 1.94 -7.16
CA ASN A 401 28.18 1.96 -8.63
C ASN A 401 27.57 0.68 -9.22
N SER A 402 27.19 -0.30 -8.37
CA SER A 402 26.61 -1.56 -8.83
C SER A 402 25.23 -1.39 -9.46
N VAL A 403 24.86 -2.33 -10.33
CA VAL A 403 23.54 -2.38 -10.95
C VAL A 403 22.47 -2.59 -9.89
N GLU A 404 22.72 -3.47 -8.91
CA GLU A 404 21.78 -3.80 -7.85
C GLU A 404 21.47 -2.58 -6.97
N TYR A 405 22.49 -1.83 -6.53
CA TYR A 405 22.24 -0.61 -5.74
C TYR A 405 21.44 0.43 -6.54
N ASN A 406 21.81 0.68 -7.80
CA ASN A 406 21.17 1.71 -8.61
C ASN A 406 19.74 1.35 -9.01
N LEU A 407 19.49 0.10 -9.42
CA LEU A 407 18.18 -0.34 -9.88
C LEU A 407 17.24 -0.74 -8.75
N GLN A 408 17.75 -1.00 -7.53
CA GLN A 408 16.93 -1.41 -6.39
C GLN A 408 16.86 -0.33 -5.32
N VAL A 409 17.92 -0.14 -4.54
CA VAL A 409 17.92 0.77 -3.37
C VAL A 409 17.72 2.23 -3.80
N LYS A 410 18.50 2.70 -4.78
CA LYS A 410 18.40 4.08 -5.26
C LYS A 410 17.04 4.34 -5.93
N ALA A 411 16.54 3.39 -6.72
CA ALA A 411 15.22 3.47 -7.34
C ALA A 411 14.09 3.53 -6.29
N PHE A 412 14.11 2.66 -5.28
CA PHE A 412 13.13 2.70 -4.19
C PHE A 412 13.20 4.01 -3.41
N ASN A 413 14.41 4.49 -3.07
CA ASN A 413 14.60 5.76 -2.36
C ASN A 413 14.10 6.97 -3.16
N ALA A 414 14.15 6.90 -4.50
CA ALA A 414 13.56 7.92 -5.36
C ALA A 414 12.03 7.94 -5.22
N TYR A 415 11.37 6.77 -5.24
CA TYR A 415 9.92 6.68 -4.97
C TYR A 415 9.55 7.14 -3.56
N PHE A 416 10.36 6.82 -2.55
CA PHE A 416 10.11 7.30 -1.19
C PHE A 416 10.20 8.82 -1.10
N SER A 417 11.24 9.43 -1.71
CA SER A 417 11.40 10.89 -1.74
C SER A 417 10.28 11.57 -2.52
N GLU A 418 9.86 10.99 -3.65
CA GLU A 418 8.71 11.44 -4.44
C GLU A 418 7.42 11.36 -3.61
N TRP A 419 7.18 10.27 -2.89
CA TRP A 419 6.01 10.08 -2.03
C TRP A 419 5.95 11.11 -0.89
N ILE A 420 7.05 11.36 -0.18
CA ILE A 420 7.11 12.40 0.87
C ILE A 420 6.83 13.79 0.28
N ARG A 421 7.38 14.10 -0.90
CA ARG A 421 7.13 15.38 -1.58
C ARG A 421 5.67 15.51 -1.99
N GLU A 422 5.12 14.49 -2.65
CA GLU A 422 3.71 14.46 -3.06
C GLU A 422 2.76 14.65 -1.89
N LEU A 423 3.02 14.00 -0.75
CA LEU A 423 2.24 14.18 0.48
C LEU A 423 2.26 15.62 1.00
N GLY A 424 3.40 16.32 0.88
CA GLY A 424 3.55 17.71 1.29
C GLY A 424 2.97 18.72 0.29
N ASP A 425 2.94 18.37 -0.99
CA ASP A 425 2.37 19.20 -2.06
C ASP A 425 0.83 19.04 -2.19
N ASN A 426 0.26 18.02 -1.53
CA ASN A 426 -1.19 17.75 -1.52
C ASN A 426 -1.95 18.52 -0.43
N LYS A 427 -3.27 18.42 -0.40
CA LYS A 427 -4.14 19.00 0.64
C LYS A 427 -5.11 17.98 1.27
N PRO A 428 -5.08 17.74 2.60
CA PRO A 428 -4.18 18.37 3.56
C PRO A 428 -2.72 17.97 3.30
N ALA A 429 -1.82 18.92 3.51
CA ALA A 429 -0.39 18.74 3.31
C ALA A 429 0.17 17.98 4.50
N PHE A 430 0.95 16.92 4.26
CA PHE A 430 1.68 16.24 5.34
C PHE A 430 3.16 16.61 5.26
N VAL A 431 3.59 17.49 6.16
CA VAL A 431 4.93 18.10 6.12
C VAL A 431 5.62 17.97 7.49
N PRO A 432 5.90 16.75 7.97
CA PRO A 432 6.57 16.57 9.26
C PRO A 432 8.06 16.98 9.23
N PHE A 433 8.64 17.13 8.04
CA PHE A 433 10.08 17.36 7.88
C PHE A 433 10.43 18.78 7.42
N ARG A 434 11.60 19.26 7.84
CA ARG A 434 12.31 20.41 7.29
C ARG A 434 13.19 19.96 6.12
N GLU A 435 13.63 20.91 5.32
CA GLU A 435 14.69 20.65 4.35
C GLU A 435 15.97 20.19 5.06
N VAL A 436 16.59 19.14 4.52
CA VAL A 436 17.81 18.56 5.05
C VAL A 436 19.00 19.05 4.23
N THR A 437 19.97 19.62 4.93
CA THR A 437 21.30 19.95 4.38
C THR A 437 22.37 19.16 5.13
N ALA A 438 23.60 19.18 4.64
CA ALA A 438 24.70 18.48 5.28
C ALA A 438 24.98 18.96 6.72
N ASP A 439 24.73 20.23 7.01
CA ASP A 439 25.03 20.87 8.30
C ASP A 439 23.83 20.88 9.27
N THR A 440 22.62 20.70 8.74
CA THR A 440 21.35 20.72 9.51
C THR A 440 20.60 19.40 9.52
N ALA A 441 21.24 18.31 9.10
CA ALA A 441 20.62 16.99 8.91
C ALA A 441 19.82 16.45 10.10
N LEU A 442 20.25 16.71 11.33
CA LEU A 442 19.56 16.27 12.54
C LEU A 442 18.51 17.28 13.02
N ASN A 443 18.33 18.41 12.35
CA ASN A 443 17.23 19.36 12.60
C ASN A 443 16.00 19.09 11.71
N LEU A 444 15.86 17.85 11.21
CA LEU A 444 14.91 17.51 10.16
C LEU A 444 13.45 17.46 10.62
N VAL A 445 13.15 17.26 11.90
CA VAL A 445 11.75 17.13 12.36
C VAL A 445 11.18 18.49 12.74
N ARG A 446 10.06 18.90 12.12
CA ARG A 446 9.36 20.14 12.48
C ARG A 446 8.83 20.07 13.93
N GLY A 447 8.77 21.21 14.60
CA GLY A 447 8.36 21.29 16.00
C GLY A 447 9.42 20.85 17.02
N THR A 448 10.59 20.38 16.57
CA THR A 448 11.71 20.01 17.46
C THR A 448 12.88 20.99 17.34
N THR A 449 13.66 21.09 18.42
CA THR A 449 14.89 21.92 18.52
C THR A 449 16.03 21.11 19.16
N PRO A 450 16.63 20.16 18.43
CA PRO A 450 17.70 19.31 18.94
C PRO A 450 18.98 20.13 19.21
N LYS A 451 19.73 19.73 20.25
CA LYS A 451 20.97 20.43 20.68
C LYS A 451 22.23 19.75 20.14
N GLY A 452 23.33 20.51 20.10
CA GLY A 452 24.67 20.02 19.73
C GLY A 452 24.94 19.97 18.23
N ASN A 453 25.87 19.13 17.77
CA ASN A 453 26.16 18.97 16.33
C ASN A 453 24.94 18.38 15.60
N LEU A 454 24.49 19.04 14.54
CA LEU A 454 23.31 18.68 13.75
C LEU A 454 23.67 18.20 12.34
N SER A 455 24.95 18.09 12.00
CA SER A 455 25.41 17.67 10.67
C SER A 455 25.38 16.15 10.48
N PHE A 456 25.50 15.71 9.23
CA PHE A 456 25.70 14.30 8.88
C PHE A 456 26.94 13.65 9.50
N ARG A 457 27.90 14.44 10.03
CA ARG A 457 29.11 13.93 10.68
C ARG A 457 28.81 12.97 11.83
N ALA A 458 27.71 13.17 12.55
CA ALA A 458 27.28 12.27 13.61
C ALA A 458 26.98 10.86 13.07
N LEU A 459 26.31 10.78 11.92
CA LEU A 459 25.99 9.52 11.25
C LEU A 459 27.24 8.87 10.65
N ASP A 460 28.13 9.66 10.03
CA ASP A 460 29.44 9.17 9.56
C ASP A 460 30.27 8.55 10.68
N ALA A 461 30.35 9.22 11.84
CA ALA A 461 31.10 8.75 12.99
C ALA A 461 30.52 7.42 13.51
N GLU A 462 29.20 7.31 13.61
CA GLU A 462 28.54 6.10 14.08
C GLU A 462 28.67 4.95 13.06
N ASN A 463 28.51 5.22 11.76
CA ASN A 463 28.75 4.25 10.71
C ASN A 463 30.20 3.71 10.76
N CYS A 464 31.19 4.57 11.02
CA CYS A 464 32.59 4.13 11.19
C CYS A 464 32.81 3.22 12.39
N ARG A 465 32.04 3.38 13.48
CA ARG A 465 32.10 2.50 14.65
C ARG A 465 31.44 1.16 14.39
N LEU A 466 30.34 1.16 13.64
CA LEU A 466 29.51 -0.02 13.42
C LEU A 466 30.02 -0.92 12.28
N ILE A 467 30.62 -0.36 11.22
CA ILE A 467 30.96 -1.10 9.99
C ILE A 467 31.84 -2.35 10.19
N ALA A 468 32.62 -2.41 11.27
CA ALA A 468 33.48 -3.55 11.58
C ALA A 468 32.77 -4.70 12.31
N ARG A 469 31.49 -4.55 12.68
CA ARG A 469 30.73 -5.58 13.39
C ARG A 469 30.27 -6.68 12.45
N ASP A 470 30.60 -7.93 12.77
CA ASP A 470 30.30 -9.09 11.93
C ASP A 470 28.79 -9.31 11.73
N GLU A 471 27.96 -9.03 12.74
CA GLU A 471 26.50 -9.11 12.67
C GLU A 471 25.85 -8.18 11.62
N LEU A 472 26.58 -7.18 11.13
CA LEU A 472 26.12 -6.26 10.09
C LEU A 472 26.57 -6.67 8.69
N ARG A 473 27.52 -7.60 8.57
CA ARG A 473 28.02 -7.98 7.25
C ARG A 473 27.04 -8.86 6.50
N GLY A 474 26.71 -8.45 5.28
CA GLY A 474 26.05 -9.30 4.30
C GLY A 474 26.97 -10.34 3.66
N SER A 475 26.37 -11.41 3.16
CA SER A 475 27.03 -12.34 2.24
C SER A 475 27.04 -11.82 0.80
N ALA A 476 27.73 -12.51 -0.11
CA ALA A 476 27.76 -12.16 -1.53
C ALA A 476 26.36 -12.16 -2.19
N GLU A 477 25.45 -12.98 -1.68
CA GLU A 477 24.05 -13.10 -2.14
C GLU A 477 23.13 -12.08 -1.47
N ARG A 478 23.49 -11.58 -0.29
CA ARG A 478 22.70 -10.65 0.53
C ARG A 478 23.32 -9.26 0.51
N LYS A 479 23.50 -8.72 -0.70
CA LYS A 479 24.31 -7.52 -0.99
C LYS A 479 23.84 -6.27 -0.23
N HIS A 480 22.54 -6.13 0.02
CA HIS A 480 21.97 -4.96 0.70
C HIS A 480 21.98 -5.04 2.22
N THR A 481 22.27 -6.20 2.82
CA THR A 481 22.29 -6.41 4.28
C THR A 481 23.12 -5.37 4.99
N THR A 482 24.38 -5.18 4.56
CA THR A 482 25.31 -4.26 5.23
C THR A 482 24.79 -2.84 5.23
N LEU A 483 24.25 -2.36 4.11
CA LEU A 483 23.73 -1.00 4.01
C LEU A 483 22.52 -0.81 4.92
N VAL A 484 21.54 -1.71 4.79
CA VAL A 484 20.24 -1.60 5.47
C VAL A 484 20.41 -1.70 6.99
N LYS A 485 21.18 -2.69 7.48
CA LYS A 485 21.40 -2.87 8.92
C LYS A 485 22.29 -1.78 9.52
N LEU A 486 23.34 -1.35 8.81
CA LEU A 486 24.21 -0.27 9.27
C LEU A 486 23.41 1.01 9.51
N PHE A 487 22.63 1.44 8.51
CA PHE A 487 21.83 2.65 8.63
C PHE A 487 20.63 2.49 9.55
N GLY A 488 20.00 1.31 9.61
CA GLY A 488 18.94 1.04 10.58
C GLY A 488 19.42 1.28 12.02
N ARG A 489 20.64 0.85 12.37
CA ARG A 489 21.22 1.01 13.71
C ARG A 489 21.83 2.38 13.95
N SER A 490 22.56 2.94 12.98
CA SER A 490 23.20 4.24 13.16
C SER A 490 22.18 5.38 13.23
N THR A 491 21.12 5.34 12.41
CA THR A 491 20.03 6.33 12.49
C THR A 491 19.26 6.22 13.80
N GLU A 492 18.95 5.00 14.27
CA GLU A 492 18.32 4.77 15.57
C GLU A 492 19.14 5.37 16.72
N LYS A 493 20.45 5.08 16.75
CA LYS A 493 21.35 5.60 17.79
C LYS A 493 21.43 7.12 17.76
N VAL A 494 21.73 7.69 16.59
CA VAL A 494 21.96 9.13 16.42
C VAL A 494 20.70 9.94 16.71
N LEU A 495 19.53 9.47 16.27
CA LEU A 495 18.27 10.17 16.51
C LEU A 495 17.77 9.99 17.95
N SER A 496 17.97 8.82 18.58
CA SER A 496 17.70 8.62 20.01
C SER A 496 18.53 9.57 20.88
N ASP A 497 19.82 9.71 20.59
CA ASP A 497 20.73 10.62 21.32
C ASP A 497 20.34 12.11 21.16
N LYS A 498 19.45 12.42 20.21
CA LYS A 498 18.92 13.77 19.94
C LYS A 498 17.46 13.94 20.38
N GLU A 499 16.86 12.91 20.98
CA GLU A 499 15.45 12.91 21.39
C GLU A 499 14.49 13.16 20.22
N LEU A 500 14.86 12.69 19.01
CA LEU A 500 14.07 12.85 17.78
C LEU A 500 13.22 11.63 17.44
N ILE A 501 13.23 10.61 18.31
CA ILE A 501 12.36 9.44 18.23
C ILE A 501 11.41 9.50 19.40
N ILE A 502 10.13 9.73 19.11
CA ILE A 502 9.06 9.59 20.09
C ILE A 502 8.83 8.09 20.29
N ARG A 503 8.98 7.62 21.54
CA ARG A 503 8.85 6.20 21.92
C ARG A 503 7.46 5.88 22.45
#